data_AF-A0A6G7K9H5-F1
#
_entry.id   AF-A0A6G7K9H5-F1
#
_cell.length_a   1.000
_cell.length_b   1.000
_cell.length_c   1.000
_cell.angle_alpha   90.00
_cell.angle_beta   90.00
_cell.angle_gamma   90.00
#
_symmetry.space_group_name_H-M   'P 1'
#
loop_
_entity.id
_entity.type
_entity.pdbx_description
1 polymer ?
#
loop_
_entity_poly.entity_id
_entity_poly.type
_entity_poly.pdbx_seq_one_letter_code
_entity_poly.pdbx_strand_id
1 'polypeptide(L)' 'MNKYLTAILISLCSLAINLWIIKQQRAGIEIDPNKKKNLERLSYALIVAAILFLTIG' A
#
# COMPACT_ATOMS: atom_id res chain seq x y z
N MET A 1 -12.10 17.61 4.79
CA MET A 1 -12.25 16.16 4.52
C MET A 1 -12.08 15.44 5.85
N ASN A 2 -12.95 14.49 6.21
CA ASN A 2 -12.86 13.81 7.51
C ASN A 2 -11.53 13.03 7.61
N LYS A 3 -10.81 13.13 8.73
CA LYS A 3 -9.48 12.51 8.86
C LYS A 3 -9.49 10.99 8.69
N TYR A 4 -10.61 10.37 9.09
CA TYR A 4 -10.86 8.95 8.87
C TYR A 4 -11.01 8.61 7.38
N LEU A 5 -11.63 9.49 6.58
CA LEU A 5 -11.79 9.28 5.14
C LEU A 5 -10.43 9.27 4.43
N THR A 6 -9.56 10.21 4.78
CA THR A 6 -8.20 10.27 4.23
C THR A 6 -7.40 9.02 4.62
N ALA A 7 -7.45 8.59 5.88
CA ALA A 7 -6.76 7.39 6.33
C ALA A 7 -7.29 6.10 5.67
N ILE A 8 -8.60 6.02 5.43
CA ILE A 8 -9.23 4.92 4.68
C ILE A 8 -8.71 4.89 3.25
N LEU A 9 -8.66 6.03 2.55
CA LEU A 9 -8.15 6.10 1.19
C LEU A 9 -6.69 5.67 1.10
N ILE A 10 -5.84 6.12 2.03
CA ILE A 10 -4.43 5.71 2.09
C ILE A 10 -4.31 4.19 2.33
N SER A 11 -5.13 3.64 3.22
CA SER A 11 -5.15 2.20 3.53
C SER A 11 -5.61 1.38 2.33
N LEU A 12 -6.61 1.86 1.57
CA LEU A 12 -7.08 1.23 0.33
C LEU A 12 -5.99 1.24 -0.75
N CYS A 13 -5.22 2.31 -0.88
CA CYS A 13 -4.08 2.34 -1.80
C CYS A 13 -3.02 1.29 -1.43
N SER A 14 -2.71 1.15 -0.13
CA SER A 14 -1.77 0.13 0.34
C SER A 14 -2.28 -1.29 0.05
N LEU A 15 -3.57 -1.54 0.28
CA LEU A 15 -4.21 -2.82 -0.04
C LEU A 15 -4.16 -3.13 -1.54
N ALA A 16 -4.46 -2.15 -2.39
CA ALA A 16 -4.43 -2.31 -3.85
C ALA A 16 -3.04 -2.71 -4.36
N ILE A 17 -1.97 -2.12 -3.82
CA ILE A 17 -0.59 -2.48 -4.17
C ILE A 17 -0.31 -3.96 -3.83
N ASN A 18 -0.68 -4.41 -2.64
CA ASN A 18 -0.48 -5.81 -2.24
C ASN A 18 -1.29 -6.78 -3.10
N LEU A 19 -2.57 -6.47 -3.35
CA LEU A 19 -3.42 -7.31 -4.20
C LEU A 19 -2.88 -7.39 -5.63
N TRP A 20 -2.32 -6.30 -6.16
CA TRP A 20 -1.68 -6.30 -7.46
C TRP A 20 -0.44 -7.21 -7.49
N ILE A 21 0.43 -7.16 -6.48
CA ILE A 21 1.58 -8.06 -6.36
C ILE A 21 1.11 -9.53 -6.35
N ILE A 22 0.13 -9.86 -5.51
CA ILE A 22 -0.43 -11.21 -5.42
C ILE A 22 -1.03 -11.66 -6.76
N LYS A 23 -1.77 -10.78 -7.45
CA LYS A 23 -2.35 -11.07 -8.75
C LYS A 23 -1.27 -11.42 -9.78
N GLN A 24 -0.20 -10.66 -9.84
CA GLN A 24 0.91 -10.90 -10.77
C GLN A 24 1.65 -12.20 -10.45
N GLN A 25 1.90 -12.48 -9.15
CA GLN A 25 2.49 -13.75 -8.72
C GLN A 25 1.62 -14.94 -9.10
N ARG A 26 0.29 -14.84 -8.91
CA ARG A 26 -0.66 -15.89 -9.25
C ARG A 26 -0.79 -16.11 -10.76
N ALA A 27 -0.60 -15.06 -11.56
CA ALA A 27 -0.55 -15.15 -13.02
C ALA A 27 0.78 -15.72 -13.56
N GLY A 28 1.75 -16.02 -12.69
CA GLY A 28 3.07 -16.51 -13.10
C GLY A 28 3.92 -15.44 -13.80
N ILE A 29 3.57 -14.15 -13.66
CA ILE A 29 4.31 -13.04 -14.25
C ILE A 29 5.49 -12.74 -13.34
N GLU A 30 6.71 -12.88 -13.84
CA GLU A 30 7.90 -12.47 -13.11
C GLU A 30 7.89 -10.95 -12.89
N ILE A 31 7.80 -10.56 -11.63
CA ILE A 31 8.00 -9.18 -11.20
C ILE A 31 9.47 -9.04 -10.85
N ASP A 32 10.13 -8.03 -11.41
CA ASP A 32 11.48 -7.65 -11.00
C ASP A 32 11.58 -7.60 -9.45
N PRO A 33 12.54 -8.32 -8.83
CA PRO A 33 12.67 -8.40 -7.38
C PRO A 33 12.84 -7.04 -6.70
N ASN A 34 13.54 -6.10 -7.34
CA ASN A 34 13.73 -4.74 -6.83
C ASN A 34 12.42 -3.96 -6.92
N LYS A 35 11.67 -4.10 -8.03
CA LYS A 35 10.37 -3.46 -8.19
C LYS A 35 9.37 -3.97 -7.15
N LYS A 36 9.33 -5.28 -6.90
CA LYS A 36 8.51 -5.89 -5.86
C LYS A 36 8.86 -5.31 -4.48
N LYS A 37 10.14 -5.32 -4.10
CA LYS A 37 10.61 -4.80 -2.81
C LYS A 37 10.29 -3.32 -2.61
N ASN A 38 10.38 -2.51 -3.67
CA ASN A 38 10.03 -1.09 -3.62
C ASN A 38 8.52 -0.88 -3.44
N LEU A 39 7.68 -1.68 -4.10
CA LEU A 39 6.22 -1.64 -3.92
C LEU A 39 5.80 -2.08 -2.51
N GLU A 40 6.43 -3.11 -1.95
CA GLU A 40 6.19 -3.53 -0.56
C GLU A 40 6.59 -2.43 0.44
N ARG A 41 7.74 -1.78 0.22
CA ARG A 41 8.16 -0.62 1.04
C ARG A 41 7.19 0.56 0.92
N LEU A 42 6.68 0.85 -0.28
CA LEU A 42 5.68 1.90 -0.49
C LEU A 42 4.38 1.57 0.24
N SER A 43 3.89 0.33 0.13
CA SER A 43 2.71 -0.13 0.86
C SER A 43 2.86 0.04 2.37
N TYR A 44 4.03 -0.32 2.92
CA TYR A 44 4.32 -0.12 4.34
C TYR A 44 4.35 1.37 4.72
N ALA A 45 5.00 2.20 3.92
CA ALA A 45 5.06 3.65 4.14
C ALA A 45 3.66 4.29 4.12
N LEU A 46 2.75 3.83 3.24
CA LEU A 46 1.37 4.29 3.21
C LEU A 46 0.61 3.94 4.50
N ILE A 47 0.79 2.73 5.04
CA ILE A 47 0.18 2.36 6.32
C ILE A 47 0.71 3.24 7.46
N VAL A 48 2.02 3.46 7.51
CA VAL A 48 2.63 4.34 8.52
C VAL A 48 2.09 5.76 8.39
N ALA A 49 1.96 6.29 7.16
CA ALA A 49 1.38 7.60 6.91
C ALA A 49 -0.09 7.68 7.35
N ALA A 50 -0.89 6.64 7.11
CA ALA A 50 -2.29 6.59 7.58
C ALA A 50 -2.37 6.63 9.11
N ILE A 51 -1.50 5.89 9.80
CA ILE A 51 -1.44 5.88 11.27
C ILE A 51 -1.04 7.26 11.80
N LEU A 52 0.03 7.85 11.27
CA LEU A 52 0.49 9.19 11.66
C LEU A 52 -0.58 10.26 11.42
N PHE A 53 -1.31 10.15 10.33
CA PHE A 53 -2.39 11.07 10.01
C PHE A 53 -3.59 10.92 10.98
N LEU A 54 -3.88 9.71 11.46
CA LEU A 54 -4.92 9.49 12.46
C LEU A 54 -4.50 9.97 13.86
N THR A 55 -3.21 9.88 14.20
CA THR A 55 -2.69 10.22 15.53
C THR A 55 -2.37 11.70 15.69
N ILE A 56 -1.84 12.36 14.65
CA ILE A 56 -1.38 13.75 14.71
C ILE A 56 -2.32 14.72 13.95
N GLY A 57 -3.13 14.21 13.01
CA GLY A 57 -4.04 15.00 12.16
C GLY A 57 -5.48 15.16 12.65
#